data_AF-A0A2K8U5C5-F1
#
_entry.id   AF-A0A2K8U5C5-F1
#
_cell.length_a   1.000
_cell.length_b   1.000
_cell.length_c   1.000
_cell.angle_alpha   90.00
_cell.angle_beta   90.00
_cell.angle_gamma   90.00
#
_symmetry.space_group_name_H-M   'P 1'
#
loop_
_entity.id
_entity.type
_entity.pdbx_description
1 polymer ?
#
loop_
_entity_poly.entity_id
_entity_poly.type
_entity_poly.pdbx_seq_one_letter_code
_entity_poly.pdbx_strand_id
1 'polypeptide(L)'
;MKPETLILPLILLAAAIFLEVVTRTVALADNYRELAAFYDSQQAQYKIAVDLRNQFQGIATETAKLAEVGNQNAITVMERLKAAGISVQLPASDEKTP
;
A
#
# COMPACT_ATOMS: atom_id res chain seq x y z
N MET A 1 11.03 -51.98 37.98
CA MET A 1 10.75 -50.53 37.81
C MET A 1 9.25 -50.34 37.83
N LYS A 2 8.71 -49.48 38.70
CA LYS A 2 7.26 -49.25 38.78
C LYS A 2 6.78 -48.54 37.50
N PRO A 3 5.71 -48.99 36.85
CA PRO A 3 5.22 -48.34 35.63
C PRO A 3 4.81 -46.87 35.85
N GLU A 4 4.43 -46.52 37.08
CA GLU A 4 4.05 -45.15 37.48
C GLU A 4 5.18 -44.13 37.28
N THR A 5 6.45 -44.51 37.48
CA THR A 5 7.58 -43.60 37.31
C THR A 5 7.87 -43.23 35.84
N LEU A 6 7.34 -43.98 34.86
CA LEU A 6 7.57 -43.73 33.43
C LEU A 6 6.36 -43.06 32.75
N ILE A 7 5.14 -43.31 33.23
CA ILE A 7 3.91 -42.76 32.65
C ILE A 7 3.74 -41.27 33.00
N LEU A 8 4.03 -40.87 34.24
CA LEU A 8 3.92 -39.49 34.68
C LEU A 8 4.75 -38.49 33.84
N PRO A 9 6.06 -38.72 33.57
CA PRO A 9 6.83 -37.80 32.72
C PRO A 9 6.33 -37.76 31.28
N LEU A 10 5.80 -38.87 30.76
CA LEU A 10 5.19 -38.93 29.42
C LEU A 10 3.92 -38.07 29.32
N ILE A 11 3.06 -38.10 30.34
CA ILE A 11 1.86 -37.26 30.40
C ILE A 11 2.24 -35.77 30.50
N LEU A 12 3.23 -35.44 31.34
CA LEU A 12 3.72 -34.07 31.47
C LEU A 12 4.31 -33.56 30.15
N LEU A 13 5.06 -34.41 29.42
CA LEU A 13 5.59 -34.07 28.12
C LEU A 13 4.47 -33.82 27.10
N ALA A 14 3.46 -34.69 27.05
CA ALA A 14 2.31 -34.52 26.18
C ALA A 14 1.54 -33.22 26.49
N ALA A 15 1.36 -32.90 27.77
CA ALA A 15 0.71 -31.66 28.20
C ALA A 15 1.52 -30.42 27.80
N ALA A 16 2.85 -30.46 27.94
CA ALA A 16 3.73 -29.37 27.54
C ALA A 16 3.67 -29.11 26.02
N ILE A 17 3.73 -30.18 25.21
CA ILE A 17 3.60 -30.09 23.76
C ILE A 17 2.22 -29.53 23.38
N PHE A 18 1.16 -30.00 24.03
CA PHE A 18 -0.19 -29.50 23.77
C PHE A 18 -0.31 -28.01 24.08
N LEU A 19 0.23 -27.56 25.21
CA LEU A 19 0.23 -26.14 25.58
C LEU A 19 1.02 -25.28 24.57
N GLU A 20 2.16 -25.79 24.09
CA GLU A 20 2.94 -25.11 23.05
C GLU A 20 2.14 -24.98 21.74
N VAL A 21 1.44 -26.03 21.32
CA VAL A 21 0.61 -25.99 20.10
C VAL A 21 -0.53 -24.97 20.24
N VAL A 22 -1.21 -24.95 21.40
CA VAL A 22 -2.29 -23.99 21.66
C VAL A 22 -1.77 -22.56 21.60
N THR A 23 -0.66 -22.28 22.30
CA THR A 23 -0.07 -20.92 22.31
C THR A 23 0.39 -20.48 20.93
N ARG A 24 1.04 -21.35 20.15
CA ARG A 24 1.42 -21.07 18.75
C ARG A 24 0.21 -20.83 17.86
N THR A 25 -0.87 -21.57 18.07
CA THR A 25 -2.11 -21.41 17.28
C THR A 25 -2.77 -20.07 17.56
N VAL A 26 -2.84 -19.65 18.83
CA VAL A 26 -3.37 -18.34 19.22
C VAL A 26 -2.50 -17.22 18.63
N ALA A 27 -1.19 -17.30 18.80
CA ALA A 27 -0.26 -16.31 18.24
C ALA A 27 -0.37 -16.21 16.71
N LEU A 28 -0.55 -17.35 16.02
CA LEU A 28 -0.75 -17.36 14.58
C LEU A 28 -2.07 -16.65 14.19
N ALA A 29 -3.15 -16.91 14.91
CA ALA A 29 -4.44 -16.25 14.67
C ALA A 29 -4.35 -14.73 14.86
N ASP A 30 -3.63 -14.27 15.88
CA ASP A 30 -3.41 -12.84 16.13
C ASP A 30 -2.53 -12.20 15.05
N ASN A 31 -1.46 -12.87 14.61
CA ASN A 31 -0.62 -12.39 13.50
C ASN A 31 -1.42 -12.20 12.20
N TYR A 32 -2.36 -13.13 11.90
CA TYR A 32 -3.22 -12.97 10.73
C TYR A 32 -4.16 -11.76 10.84
N ARG A 33 -4.67 -11.48 12.05
CA ARG A 33 -5.52 -10.31 12.29
C ARG A 33 -4.73 -9.00 12.15
N GLU A 34 -3.52 -8.94 12.68
CA GLU A 34 -2.64 -7.78 12.50
C GLU A 34 -2.29 -7.55 11.04
N LEU A 35 -1.99 -8.63 10.30
CA LEU A 35 -1.70 -8.52 8.88
C LEU A 35 -2.90 -8.00 8.09
N ALA A 36 -4.10 -8.50 8.38
CA ALA A 36 -5.33 -8.01 7.74
C ALA A 36 -5.57 -6.52 8.06
N ALA A 37 -5.43 -6.11 9.32
CA ALA A 37 -5.55 -4.71 9.73
C ALA A 37 -4.50 -3.81 9.04
N PHE A 38 -3.28 -4.30 8.86
CA PHE A 38 -2.22 -3.59 8.15
C PHE A 38 -2.57 -3.42 6.66
N TYR A 39 -3.10 -4.45 6.00
CA TYR A 39 -3.59 -4.34 4.62
C TYR A 39 -4.72 -3.32 4.48
N ASP A 40 -5.72 -3.37 5.37
CA ASP A 40 -6.83 -2.42 5.36
C ASP A 40 -6.35 -0.97 5.58
N SER A 41 -5.37 -0.79 6.47
CA SER A 41 -4.76 0.52 6.72
C SER A 41 -4.00 1.08 5.50
N GLN A 42 -3.40 0.20 4.69
CA GLN A 42 -2.72 0.58 3.47
C GLN A 42 -3.71 0.89 2.35
N GLN A 43 -4.86 0.22 2.30
CA GLN A 43 -5.86 0.47 1.26
C GLN A 43 -6.39 1.90 1.31
N ALA A 44 -6.62 2.44 2.51
CA ALA A 44 -7.02 3.83 2.69
C ALA A 44 -5.94 4.80 2.19
N GLN A 45 -4.67 4.58 2.56
CA GLN A 45 -3.55 5.41 2.13
C GLN A 45 -3.33 5.33 0.62
N TYR A 46 -3.44 4.13 0.03
CA TYR A 46 -3.34 3.93 -1.41
C TYR A 46 -4.43 4.70 -2.15
N LYS A 47 -5.68 4.63 -1.69
CA LYS A 47 -6.79 5.38 -2.29
C LYS A 47 -6.53 6.89 -2.25
N ILE A 48 -6.09 7.41 -1.11
CA ILE A 48 -5.74 8.84 -0.97
C ILE A 48 -4.61 9.22 -1.93
N ALA A 49 -3.57 8.38 -2.05
CA ALA A 49 -2.47 8.62 -2.97
C ALA A 49 -2.92 8.61 -4.45
N VAL A 50 -3.82 7.71 -4.82
CA VAL A 50 -4.42 7.67 -6.17
C VAL A 50 -5.26 8.91 -6.44
N ASP A 51 -6.12 9.32 -5.50
CA ASP A 51 -6.95 10.51 -5.64
C ASP A 51 -6.09 11.78 -5.75
N LEU A 52 -5.01 11.87 -4.97
CA LEU A 52 -4.05 12.97 -5.03
C LEU A 52 -3.31 12.99 -6.37
N ARG A 53 -2.87 11.82 -6.87
CA ARG A 53 -2.26 11.70 -8.19
C ARG A 53 -3.20 12.16 -9.29
N ASN A 54 -4.47 11.78 -9.25
CA ASN A 54 -5.47 12.20 -10.23
C ASN A 54 -5.68 13.71 -10.22
N GLN A 55 -5.72 14.32 -9.03
CA GLN A 55 -5.80 15.78 -8.90
C GLN A 55 -4.57 16.49 -9.48
N PHE A 56 -3.36 16.01 -9.14
CA PHE A 56 -2.13 16.55 -9.73
C PHE A 56 -2.08 16.39 -11.24
N GLN A 57 -2.54 15.25 -11.78
CA GLN A 57 -2.61 15.03 -13.22
C GLN A 57 -3.56 16.03 -13.89
N GLY A 58 -4.71 16.32 -13.28
CA GLY A 58 -5.65 17.34 -13.75
C GLY A 58 -5.00 18.72 -13.82
N ILE A 59 -4.40 19.17 -12.72
CA ILE A 59 -3.71 20.46 -12.64
C ILE A 59 -2.55 20.54 -13.64
N ALA A 60 -1.76 19.47 -13.74
CA ALA A 60 -0.65 19.40 -14.68
C ALA A 60 -1.14 19.48 -16.13
N THR A 61 -2.25 18.83 -16.46
CA THR A 61 -2.86 18.89 -17.80
C THR A 61 -3.36 20.29 -18.13
N GLU A 62 -4.04 20.96 -17.20
CA GLU A 62 -4.48 22.35 -17.39
C GLU A 62 -3.29 23.32 -17.50
N THR A 63 -2.26 23.12 -16.70
CA THR A 63 -1.01 23.89 -16.77
C THR A 63 -0.31 23.67 -18.11
N ALA A 64 -0.30 22.43 -18.61
CA ALA A 64 0.26 22.12 -19.93
C ALA A 64 -0.51 22.82 -21.05
N LYS A 65 -1.86 22.82 -21.00
CA LYS A 65 -2.70 23.58 -21.93
C LYS A 65 -2.44 25.09 -21.86
N LEU A 66 -2.27 25.63 -20.65
CA LEU A 66 -1.91 27.04 -20.45
C LEU A 66 -0.52 27.37 -21.03
N ALA A 67 0.43 26.43 -20.93
CA ALA A 67 1.75 26.58 -21.53
C ALA A 67 1.69 26.55 -23.07
N GLU A 68 0.83 25.71 -23.67
CA GLU A 68 0.61 25.66 -25.13
C GLU A 68 0.05 26.98 -25.68
N VAL A 69 -0.84 27.64 -24.95
CA VAL A 69 -1.36 28.97 -25.33
C VAL A 69 -0.40 30.13 -25.00
N GLY A 70 0.82 29.83 -24.52
CA GLY A 70 1.90 30.82 -24.35
C GLY A 70 1.98 31.47 -22.97
N ASN A 71 1.33 30.91 -21.94
CA ASN A 71 1.44 31.44 -20.57
C ASN A 71 2.85 31.18 -19.99
N GLN A 72 3.62 32.25 -19.76
CA GLN A 72 5.00 32.19 -19.27
C GLN A 72 5.16 31.50 -17.90
N ASN A 73 4.19 31.69 -16.99
CA ASN A 73 4.23 31.05 -15.67
C ASN A 73 4.00 29.54 -15.81
N ALA A 74 3.06 29.13 -16.65
CA ALA A 74 2.78 27.73 -16.92
C ALA A 74 3.96 27.01 -17.59
N ILE A 75 4.63 27.66 -18.54
CA ILE A 75 5.86 27.16 -19.17
C ILE A 75 6.94 26.94 -18.10
N THR A 76 7.18 27.92 -17.23
CA THR A 76 8.18 27.82 -16.15
C THR A 76 7.88 26.65 -15.20
N VAL A 77 6.60 26.43 -14.88
CA VAL A 77 6.18 25.31 -14.03
C VAL A 77 6.44 23.97 -14.74
N MET A 78 6.12 23.85 -16.03
CA MET A 78 6.34 22.64 -16.83
C MET A 78 7.84 22.32 -16.99
N GLU A 79 8.69 23.33 -17.16
CA GLU A 79 10.14 23.17 -17.20
C GLU A 79 10.71 22.64 -15.88
N ARG A 80 10.21 23.16 -14.75
CA ARG A 80 10.59 22.67 -13.42
C ARG A 80 10.13 21.22 -13.19
N LEU A 81 8.91 20.88 -13.62
CA LEU A 81 8.41 19.50 -13.54
C LEU A 81 9.26 18.55 -14.39
N LYS A 82 9.65 18.97 -15.60
CA LYS A 82 10.55 18.22 -16.48
C LYS A 82 11.94 18.04 -15.85
N ALA A 83 12.48 19.07 -15.21
CA ALA A 83 13.75 19.00 -14.48
C ALA A 83 13.69 18.04 -13.27
N ALA A 84 12.52 17.89 -12.65
CA ALA A 84 12.25 16.92 -11.60
C ALA A 84 11.98 15.50 -12.13
N GLY A 85 12.07 15.26 -13.45
CA GLY A 85 11.81 13.96 -14.07
C GLY A 85 10.34 13.61 -14.23
N ILE A 86 9.42 14.56 -14.00
CA ILE A 86 7.98 14.35 -14.11
C ILE A 86 7.54 14.73 -15.53
N SER A 87 7.12 13.73 -16.31
CA SER A 87 6.55 13.94 -17.64
C SER A 87 5.03 14.11 -17.54
N VAL A 88 4.54 15.25 -18.00
CA VAL A 88 3.11 15.52 -18.16
C VAL A 88 2.76 15.26 -19.62
N GLN A 89 1.99 14.21 -19.88
CA GLN A 89 1.43 13.94 -21.21
C GLN A 89 0.07 14.63 -21.30
N LEU A 90 -0.09 15.53 -22.27
CA LEU A 90 -1.42 15.97 -22.65
C LEU A 90 -2.14 14.81 -23.33
N PRO A 91 -3.41 14.53 -22.99
CA PRO A 91 -4.24 13.67 -23.84
C PRO A 91 -4.29 14.28 -25.24
N ALA A 92 -4.13 13.46 -26.27
CA ALA A 92 -4.10 13.90 -27.66
C ALA A 92 -5.27 14.85 -27.93
N SER A 93 -4.94 16.02 -28.48
CA SER A 93 -5.87 17.09 -28.83
C SER A 93 -7.01 16.49 -29.66
N ASP A 94 -8.24 16.51 -29.13
CA ASP A 94 -9.43 16.30 -29.93
C ASP A 94 -9.62 17.54 -30.82
N GLU A 95 -8.77 17.63 -31.85
CA GLU A 95 -8.94 18.51 -32.99
C GLU A 95 -9.95 17.86 -33.92
N LYS A 96 -11.23 18.06 -33.62
CA LYS A 96 -12.29 18.02 -34.63
C LYS A 96 -13.22 19.20 -34.41
N THR A 97 -12.77 20.36 -34.87
CA THR A 97 -13.63 21.39 -35.48
C THR A 97 -14.22 20.79 -36.77
N PRO A 98 -15.48 21.11 -37.11
CA PRO A 98 -15.79 22.41 -37.73
C PRO A 98 -16.72 23.31 -36.92
#